data_AF-A0A0F4GVL4-F1
#
_entry.id   AF-A0A0F4GVL4-F1
#
_cell.length_a   1.000
_cell.length_b   1.000
_cell.length_c   1.000
_cell.angle_alpha   90.00
_cell.angle_beta   90.00
_cell.angle_gamma   90.00
#
_symmetry.space_group_name_H-M   'P 1'
#
loop_
_entity.id
_entity.type
_entity.pdbx_description
1 polymer ?
#
loop_
_entity_poly.entity_id
_entity_poly.type
_entity_poly.pdbx_seq_one_letter_code
_entity_poly.pdbx_strand_id
1 'polypeptide(L)'
;MPGPKTTGEVAKFKTAKGQPDKPTKLVIATVHFIRSFTVSCPETADQTLSRQHLSPFTVSTLAAVLDQSCSFSAVKSYLKQCDDSAIRKAIDDRTSSNHRVISHAIQRNDAGILRLLLEYDQIDPNALDWGNIPVLAYAIMRSKWTSDNTTEIVKTLLVHGAEPHLIP
;
A
#
# COMPACT_ATOMS: atom_id res chain seq x y z
N MET A 1 -75.62 23.72 12.68
CA MET A 1 -74.84 24.74 13.40
C MET A 1 -73.36 24.48 13.15
N PRO A 2 -72.48 25.49 13.16
CA PRO A 2 -72.37 26.56 12.18
C PRO A 2 -70.98 26.53 11.50
N GLY A 3 -70.97 26.86 10.20
CA GLY A 3 -70.20 27.99 9.71
C GLY A 3 -68.67 27.92 9.61
N PRO A 4 -68.10 28.85 8.82
CA PRO A 4 -66.98 28.60 7.94
C PRO A 4 -65.71 29.37 8.40
N LYS A 5 -64.61 29.36 7.66
CA LYS A 5 -64.26 30.48 6.77
C LYS A 5 -63.14 30.03 5.82
N THR A 6 -63.29 30.10 4.49
CA THR A 6 -63.09 31.28 3.60
C THR A 6 -61.74 31.95 3.83
N THR A 7 -60.93 32.34 2.84
CA THR A 7 -61.02 32.59 1.39
C THR A 7 -59.55 32.72 0.96
N GLY A 8 -59.10 32.33 -0.22
CA GLY A 8 -59.41 33.01 -1.46
C GLY A 8 -58.31 34.01 -1.82
N GLU A 9 -57.87 33.94 -3.07
CA GLU A 9 -57.71 35.09 -3.98
C GLU A 9 -56.38 35.13 -4.77
N VAL A 10 -56.51 34.58 -5.98
CA VAL A 10 -56.05 35.04 -7.30
C VAL A 10 -55.32 36.39 -7.40
N ALA A 11 -54.31 36.44 -8.29
CA ALA A 11 -54.23 37.34 -9.46
C ALA A 11 -52.86 37.17 -10.15
N LYS A 12 -52.79 36.63 -11.37
CA LYS A 12 -52.94 37.28 -12.70
C LYS A 12 -51.65 37.95 -13.24
N PHE A 13 -51.17 37.38 -14.35
CA PHE A 13 -50.93 38.02 -15.66
C PHE A 13 -49.86 39.14 -15.77
N LYS A 14 -48.81 38.93 -16.60
CA LYS A 14 -48.60 39.61 -17.91
C LYS A 14 -47.16 39.49 -18.46
N THR A 15 -47.08 38.91 -19.66
CA THR A 15 -46.34 39.26 -20.88
C THR A 15 -45.40 40.49 -20.90
N ALA A 16 -44.18 40.31 -21.45
CA ALA A 16 -43.54 41.15 -22.49
C ALA A 16 -42.19 40.50 -22.93
N LYS A 17 -42.08 39.88 -24.12
CA LYS A 17 -41.50 40.44 -25.37
C LYS A 17 -40.32 41.41 -25.19
N GLY A 18 -39.15 41.03 -25.71
CA GLY A 18 -38.03 41.95 -25.93
C GLY A 18 -36.74 41.26 -26.39
N GLN A 19 -36.59 41.08 -27.70
CA GLN A 19 -35.32 40.93 -28.42
C GLN A 19 -35.37 42.06 -29.47
N PRO A 20 -34.36 42.93 -29.62
CA PRO A 20 -33.00 42.62 -30.10
C PRO A 20 -31.92 43.40 -29.29
N ASP A 21 -30.60 43.18 -29.37
CA ASP A 21 -29.68 43.57 -30.44
C ASP A 21 -28.26 43.10 -30.03
N LYS A 22 -27.46 42.66 -31.00
CA LYS A 22 -25.99 42.55 -30.91
C LYS A 22 -25.41 43.94 -31.19
N PRO A 23 -24.32 44.41 -30.52
CA PRO A 23 -22.98 43.99 -30.94
C PRO A 23 -21.86 44.01 -29.86
N THR A 24 -20.91 43.08 -30.04
CA THR A 24 -19.44 43.26 -29.95
C THR A 24 -18.72 43.67 -28.64
N LYS A 25 -17.86 42.73 -28.18
CA LYS A 25 -16.61 42.85 -27.39
C LYS A 25 -16.65 43.54 -26.01
N LEU A 26 -16.31 42.75 -24.97
CA LEU A 26 -15.02 42.89 -24.29
C LEU A 26 -14.66 41.59 -23.56
N VAL A 27 -13.39 41.20 -23.70
CA VAL A 27 -12.75 40.00 -23.16
C VAL A 27 -12.53 40.15 -21.66
N ILE A 28 -13.10 39.24 -20.85
CA ILE A 28 -12.52 38.84 -19.57
C ILE A 28 -12.67 37.33 -19.46
N ALA A 29 -11.60 36.60 -19.78
CA ALA A 29 -11.50 35.18 -19.47
C ALA A 29 -11.31 35.04 -17.95
N THR A 30 -12.42 35.07 -17.21
CA THR A 30 -12.46 34.47 -15.88
C THR A 30 -12.28 32.98 -16.09
N VAL A 31 -11.03 32.50 -15.98
CA VAL A 31 -10.77 31.09 -15.76
C VAL A 31 -11.44 30.79 -14.43
N HIS A 32 -12.66 30.25 -14.49
CA HIS A 32 -13.24 29.54 -13.38
C HIS A 32 -12.24 28.44 -13.06
N PHE A 33 -11.40 28.70 -12.07
CA PHE A 33 -10.66 27.69 -11.34
C PHE A 33 -11.74 26.85 -10.67
N ILE A 34 -12.31 25.92 -11.44
CA ILE A 34 -13.01 24.79 -10.89
C ILE A 34 -11.91 24.05 -10.16
N ARG A 35 -11.75 24.37 -8.88
CA ARG A 35 -11.08 23.52 -7.92
C ARG A 35 -11.95 22.27 -7.83
N SER A 36 -11.82 21.42 -8.84
CA SER A 36 -12.16 20.02 -8.73
C SER A 36 -11.30 19.52 -7.59
N PHE A 37 -11.86 19.56 -6.38
CA PHE A 37 -11.48 18.64 -5.33
C PHE A 37 -11.84 17.27 -5.88
N THR A 38 -10.96 16.72 -6.72
CA THR A 38 -10.86 15.29 -6.79
C THR A 38 -10.55 14.88 -5.36
N VAL A 39 -11.52 14.25 -4.73
CA VAL A 39 -11.28 13.39 -3.59
C VAL A 39 -10.21 12.42 -4.09
N SER A 40 -8.95 12.74 -3.83
CA SER A 40 -7.84 11.85 -4.15
C SER A 40 -8.06 10.66 -3.25
N CYS A 41 -8.59 9.57 -3.81
CA CYS A 41 -8.52 8.28 -3.17
C CYS A 41 -7.07 8.12 -2.68
N PRO A 42 -6.85 7.61 -1.46
CA PRO A 42 -5.50 7.35 -1.00
C PRO A 42 -4.82 6.47 -2.05
N GLU A 43 -3.65 6.94 -2.52
CA GLU A 43 -2.86 6.20 -3.48
C GLU A 43 -2.56 4.82 -2.87
N THR A 44 -2.87 3.76 -3.61
CA THR A 44 -2.67 2.40 -3.10
C THR A 44 -1.17 2.07 -3.10
N ALA A 45 -0.74 1.19 -2.19
CA ALA A 45 0.67 0.79 -2.10
C ALA A 45 1.23 0.29 -3.46
N ASP A 46 0.41 -0.44 -4.21
CA ASP A 46 0.73 -0.90 -5.58
C ASP A 46 0.98 0.25 -6.56
N GLN A 47 0.17 1.31 -6.50
CA GLN A 47 0.32 2.49 -7.35
C GLN A 47 1.58 3.28 -7.00
N THR A 48 1.88 3.42 -5.70
CA THR A 48 3.12 4.04 -5.24
C THR A 48 4.34 3.24 -5.69
N LEU A 49 4.32 1.91 -5.54
CA LEU A 49 5.40 1.03 -5.99
C LEU A 49 5.61 1.10 -7.51
N SER A 50 4.52 1.14 -8.27
CA SER A 50 4.58 1.27 -9.74
C SER A 50 5.21 2.59 -10.20
N ARG A 51 5.04 3.67 -9.43
CA ARG A 51 5.68 4.98 -9.70
C ARG A 51 7.13 5.06 -9.26
N GLN A 52 7.57 4.19 -8.34
CA GLN A 52 8.94 4.15 -7.84
C GLN A 52 9.96 3.57 -8.83
N HIS A 53 9.59 3.39 -10.11
CA HIS A 53 10.44 2.91 -11.21
C HIS A 53 11.73 3.74 -11.46
N LEU A 54 11.97 4.80 -10.67
CA LEU A 54 13.09 5.73 -10.73
C LEU A 54 13.88 5.86 -9.40
N SER A 55 13.48 5.20 -8.32
CA SER A 55 14.22 5.26 -7.05
C SER A 55 15.35 4.22 -7.04
N PRO A 56 16.50 4.52 -6.40
CA PRO A 56 17.54 3.53 -6.22
C PRO A 56 17.02 2.38 -5.35
N PHE A 57 17.37 1.15 -5.72
CA PHE A 57 17.10 -0.02 -4.91
C PHE A 57 17.90 0.07 -3.61
N THR A 58 17.20 0.14 -2.47
CA THR A 58 17.81 0.19 -1.13
C THR A 58 17.13 -0.79 -0.19
N VAL A 59 17.85 -1.16 0.88
CA VAL A 59 17.37 -2.01 1.97
C VAL A 59 16.07 -1.44 2.58
N SER A 60 16.05 -0.13 2.83
CA SER A 60 14.89 0.58 3.36
C SER A 60 13.71 0.59 2.39
N THR A 61 13.97 0.74 1.08
CA THR A 61 12.92 0.63 0.06
C THR A 61 12.30 -0.76 0.06
N LEU A 62 13.12 -1.82 0.07
CA LEU A 62 12.63 -3.20 0.08
C LEU A 62 11.84 -3.50 1.36
N ALA A 63 12.33 -3.09 2.53
CA ALA A 63 11.59 -3.24 3.78
C ALA A 63 10.23 -2.52 3.73
N ALA A 64 10.20 -1.29 3.20
CA ALA A 64 8.96 -0.54 3.03
C ALA A 64 7.98 -1.25 2.07
N VAL A 65 8.48 -1.90 1.00
CA VAL A 65 7.64 -2.69 0.07
C VAL A 65 7.02 -3.89 0.78
N LEU A 66 7.74 -4.52 1.70
CA LEU A 66 7.26 -5.67 2.47
C LEU A 66 6.26 -5.26 3.56
N ASP A 67 6.51 -4.12 4.21
CA ASP A 67 5.62 -3.56 5.25
C ASP A 67 4.34 -2.95 4.68
N GLN A 68 4.43 -2.26 3.54
CA GLN A 68 3.26 -1.74 2.85
C GLN A 68 2.47 -2.93 2.31
N SER A 69 1.13 -2.90 2.41
CA SER A 69 0.24 -3.96 1.92
C SER A 69 0.22 -4.12 0.37
N CYS A 70 1.36 -3.95 -0.29
CA CYS A 70 1.61 -4.20 -1.71
C CYS A 70 1.16 -5.61 -2.10
N SER A 71 0.47 -5.78 -3.21
CA SER A 71 0.09 -7.11 -3.69
C SER A 71 1.33 -7.96 -4.03
N PHE A 72 1.20 -9.28 -3.92
CA PHE A 72 2.25 -10.23 -4.33
C PHE A 72 2.76 -9.95 -5.75
N SER A 73 1.84 -9.63 -6.67
CA SER A 73 2.17 -9.26 -8.06
C SER A 73 3.03 -7.99 -8.15
N ALA A 74 2.75 -6.98 -7.33
CA ALA A 74 3.50 -5.74 -7.32
C ALA A 74 4.91 -5.97 -6.76
N VAL A 75 5.04 -6.70 -5.64
CA VAL A 75 6.34 -7.07 -5.05
C VAL A 75 7.16 -7.89 -6.04
N LYS A 76 6.56 -8.91 -6.67
CA LYS A 76 7.25 -9.75 -7.66
C LYS A 76 7.69 -8.96 -8.89
N SER A 77 6.87 -8.02 -9.36
CA SER A 77 7.21 -7.18 -10.51
C SER A 77 8.31 -6.18 -10.17
N TYR A 78 8.31 -5.64 -8.94
CA TYR A 78 9.37 -4.76 -8.45
C TYR A 78 10.71 -5.48 -8.36
N LEU A 79 10.74 -6.65 -7.72
CA LEU A 79 11.97 -7.45 -7.58
C LEU A 79 12.56 -7.84 -8.95
N LYS A 80 11.73 -8.18 -9.94
CA LYS A 80 12.18 -8.49 -11.31
C LYS A 80 12.89 -7.34 -12.03
N GLN A 81 12.70 -6.10 -11.59
CA GLN A 81 13.34 -4.92 -12.18
C GLN A 81 14.67 -4.58 -11.52
N CYS A 82 15.01 -5.26 -10.41
CA CYS A 82 16.21 -5.03 -9.64
C CYS A 82 17.27 -6.10 -9.96
N ASP A 83 18.54 -5.76 -9.79
CA ASP A 83 19.62 -6.72 -9.95
C ASP A 83 19.58 -7.77 -8.82
N ASP A 84 19.59 -9.06 -9.17
CA ASP A 84 19.56 -10.16 -8.19
C ASP A 84 20.64 -10.03 -7.11
N SER A 85 21.84 -9.55 -7.46
CA SER A 85 22.92 -9.33 -6.50
C SER A 85 22.59 -8.23 -5.49
N ALA A 86 21.89 -7.19 -5.92
CA ALA A 86 21.44 -6.13 -5.03
C ALA A 86 20.34 -6.67 -4.11
N ILE A 87 19.39 -7.44 -4.65
CA ILE A 87 18.29 -8.07 -3.89
C ILE A 87 18.85 -8.96 -2.79
N ARG A 88 19.75 -9.89 -3.15
CA ARG A 88 20.41 -10.79 -2.17
C ARG A 88 21.06 -10.01 -1.03
N LYS A 89 21.90 -9.03 -1.39
CA LYS A 89 22.57 -8.18 -0.41
C LYS A 89 21.55 -7.48 0.50
N ALA A 90 20.45 -6.97 -0.05
CA ALA A 90 19.45 -6.27 0.74
C ALA A 90 18.62 -7.17 1.64
N ILE A 91 18.30 -8.41 1.23
CA ILE A 91 17.56 -9.36 2.05
C ILE A 91 18.36 -9.72 3.33
N ASP A 92 19.67 -9.89 3.18
CA ASP A 92 20.58 -10.20 4.29
C ASP A 92 20.96 -8.99 5.15
N ASP A 93 20.80 -7.78 4.63
CA ASP A 93 21.12 -6.54 5.34
C ASP A 93 20.07 -6.18 6.39
N ARG A 94 20.43 -5.21 7.23
CA ARG A 94 19.61 -4.70 8.32
C ARG A 94 19.03 -3.34 7.96
N THR A 95 17.76 -3.15 8.31
CA THR A 95 17.07 -1.87 8.21
C THR A 95 17.52 -0.94 9.34
N SER A 96 17.05 0.32 9.31
CA SER A 96 17.31 1.29 10.38
C SER A 96 16.72 0.89 11.74
N SER A 97 15.74 -0.02 11.78
CA SER A 97 15.20 -0.59 13.02
C SER A 97 16.04 -1.78 13.54
N ASN A 98 17.20 -2.03 12.93
CA ASN A 98 18.11 -3.13 13.26
C ASN A 98 17.52 -4.54 13.02
N HIS A 99 16.41 -4.62 12.28
CA HIS A 99 15.85 -5.88 11.81
C HIS A 99 16.36 -6.23 10.43
N ARG A 100 16.54 -7.52 10.15
CA ARG A 100 16.81 -8.00 8.80
C ARG A 100 15.58 -7.79 7.90
N VAL A 101 15.82 -7.57 6.61
CA VAL A 101 14.72 -7.38 5.65
C VAL A 101 13.81 -8.61 5.58
N ILE A 102 14.37 -9.83 5.67
CA ILE A 102 13.55 -11.05 5.71
C ILE A 102 12.56 -11.09 6.89
N SER A 103 12.88 -10.43 8.02
CA SER A 103 11.98 -10.34 9.17
C SER A 103 10.74 -9.50 8.87
N HIS A 104 10.84 -8.52 7.97
CA HIS A 104 9.68 -7.76 7.51
C HIS A 104 8.71 -8.66 6.71
N ALA A 105 9.23 -9.58 5.89
CA ALA A 105 8.40 -10.56 5.18
C ALA A 105 7.73 -11.55 6.15
N ILE A 106 8.43 -11.98 7.20
CA ILE A 106 7.85 -12.81 8.29
C ILE A 106 6.77 -12.03 9.03
N GLN A 107 7.03 -10.76 9.34
CA GLN A 107 6.07 -9.87 10.02
C GLN A 107 4.79 -9.66 9.22
N ARG A 108 4.91 -9.58 7.90
CA ARG A 108 3.78 -9.50 6.99
C ARG A 108 2.87 -10.75 7.04
N ASN A 109 3.39 -11.88 7.51
CA ASN A 109 2.71 -13.17 7.56
C ASN A 109 2.19 -13.64 6.18
N ASP A 110 2.93 -13.33 5.11
CA ASP A 110 2.63 -13.74 3.73
C ASP A 110 3.67 -14.77 3.27
N ALA A 111 3.28 -16.06 3.33
CA ALA A 111 4.15 -17.15 2.94
C ALA A 111 4.55 -17.12 1.45
N GLY A 112 3.73 -16.53 0.58
CA GLY A 112 4.05 -16.40 -0.85
C GLY A 112 5.21 -15.44 -1.06
N ILE A 113 5.18 -14.29 -0.38
CA ILE A 113 6.29 -13.33 -0.43
C ILE A 113 7.54 -13.88 0.24
N LEU A 114 7.41 -14.57 1.39
CA LEU A 114 8.57 -15.18 2.03
C LEU A 114 9.24 -16.23 1.14
N ARG A 115 8.46 -17.09 0.47
CA ARG A 115 8.98 -18.05 -0.53
C ARG A 115 9.71 -17.33 -1.66
N LEU A 116 9.11 -16.28 -2.21
CA LEU A 116 9.73 -15.48 -3.27
C LEU A 116 11.11 -14.94 -2.88
N LEU A 117 11.30 -14.55 -1.61
CA LEU A 117 12.60 -14.08 -1.12
C LEU A 117 13.59 -15.23 -0.88
N LEU A 118 13.12 -16.36 -0.33
CA LEU A 118 13.96 -17.55 -0.07
C LEU A 118 14.35 -18.31 -1.35
N GLU A 119 13.63 -18.10 -2.44
CA GLU A 119 13.97 -18.64 -3.78
C GLU A 119 15.20 -17.95 -4.40
N TYR A 120 15.66 -16.82 -3.84
CA TYR A 120 16.95 -16.26 -4.24
C TYR A 120 18.09 -17.11 -3.69
N ASP A 121 19.06 -17.44 -4.56
CA ASP A 121 20.25 -18.16 -4.14
C ASP A 121 20.96 -17.48 -2.97
N GLN A 122 21.55 -18.28 -2.08
CA GLN A 122 22.40 -17.84 -0.96
C GLN A 122 21.68 -17.10 0.18
N ILE A 123 20.35 -17.03 0.19
CA ILE A 123 19.62 -16.56 1.37
C ILE A 123 19.71 -17.62 2.47
N ASP A 124 20.24 -17.23 3.64
CA ASP A 124 20.38 -18.11 4.79
C ASP A 124 19.04 -18.20 5.57
N PRO A 125 18.36 -19.37 5.58
CA PRO A 125 17.13 -19.56 6.36
C PRO A 125 17.37 -19.60 7.87
N ASN A 126 18.64 -19.69 8.31
CA ASN A 126 19.06 -19.67 9.71
C ASN A 126 19.58 -18.30 10.16
N ALA A 127 19.39 -17.27 9.33
CA ALA A 127 19.81 -15.92 9.62
C ALA A 127 19.34 -15.45 11.01
N LEU A 128 20.23 -14.75 11.71
CA LEU A 128 19.96 -14.18 13.03
C LEU A 128 19.49 -12.74 12.89
N ASP A 129 18.32 -12.44 13.44
CA ASP A 129 17.75 -11.11 13.50
C ASP A 129 18.18 -10.34 14.79
N TRP A 130 17.54 -9.21 15.07
CA TRP A 130 17.70 -8.45 16.30
C TRP A 130 17.67 -9.34 17.55
N GLY A 131 18.64 -9.14 18.44
CA GLY A 131 18.82 -9.96 19.64
C GLY A 131 19.48 -11.32 19.39
N ASN A 132 20.08 -11.56 18.21
CA ASN A 132 20.62 -12.85 17.78
C ASN A 132 19.56 -13.97 17.77
N ILE A 133 18.31 -13.59 17.46
CA ILE A 133 17.18 -14.51 17.40
C ILE A 133 17.11 -15.09 16.00
N PRO A 134 17.15 -16.42 15.81
CA PRO A 134 16.94 -17.03 14.49
C PRO A 134 15.59 -16.60 13.91
N VAL A 135 15.54 -16.35 12.60
CA VAL A 135 14.30 -15.96 11.91
C VAL A 135 13.15 -16.96 12.12
N LEU A 136 13.46 -18.25 12.28
CA LEU A 136 12.50 -19.29 12.65
C LEU A 136 11.91 -19.07 14.06
N ALA A 137 12.75 -18.75 15.04
CA ALA A 137 12.29 -18.43 16.40
C ALA A 137 11.41 -17.17 16.40
N TYR A 138 11.80 -16.13 15.65
CA TYR A 138 11.01 -14.91 15.48
C TYR A 138 9.60 -15.19 14.92
N ALA A 139 9.49 -16.05 13.90
CA ALA A 139 8.21 -16.45 13.33
C ALA A 139 7.28 -17.18 14.33
N ILE A 140 7.86 -18.03 15.19
CA ILE A 140 7.12 -18.74 16.25
C ILE A 140 6.66 -17.75 17.33
N MET A 141 7.56 -16.89 17.81
CA MET A 141 7.27 -15.89 18.84
C MET A 141 6.16 -14.93 18.40
N ARG A 142 6.13 -14.56 17.11
CA ARG A 142 5.07 -13.71 16.55
C ARG A 142 3.67 -14.25 16.75
N SER A 143 3.45 -15.56 16.59
CA SER A 143 2.13 -16.17 16.81
C SER A 143 1.57 -15.88 18.21
N LYS A 144 2.46 -15.80 19.21
CA LYS A 144 2.12 -15.46 20.59
C LYS A 144 1.88 -13.97 20.78
N TRP A 145 2.63 -13.10 20.11
CA TRP A 145 2.54 -11.64 20.27
C TRP A 145 1.36 -11.01 19.53
N THR A 146 1.05 -11.50 18.33
CA THR A 146 0.03 -10.89 17.46
C THR A 146 -1.26 -11.70 17.35
N SER A 147 -1.29 -12.92 17.91
CA SER A 147 -2.38 -13.90 17.71
C SER A 147 -2.58 -14.32 16.24
N ASP A 148 -1.63 -13.98 15.35
CA ASP A 148 -1.65 -14.41 13.96
C ASP A 148 -1.27 -15.88 13.84
N ASN A 149 -1.90 -16.58 12.91
CA ASN A 149 -1.47 -17.92 12.55
C ASN A 149 -0.23 -17.84 11.64
N THR A 150 0.96 -18.07 12.21
CA THR A 150 2.24 -18.09 11.47
C THR A 150 2.63 -19.48 10.96
N THR A 151 1.72 -20.47 11.00
CA THR A 151 2.01 -21.87 10.62
C THR A 151 2.61 -21.98 9.22
N GLU A 152 2.08 -21.26 8.23
CA GLU A 152 2.59 -21.33 6.85
C GLU A 152 3.95 -20.65 6.69
N ILE A 153 4.26 -19.65 7.52
CA ILE A 153 5.59 -19.04 7.59
C ILE A 153 6.60 -20.04 8.17
N VAL A 154 6.27 -20.65 9.30
CA VAL A 154 7.12 -21.67 9.95
C VAL A 154 7.39 -22.83 8.99
N LYS A 155 6.35 -23.38 8.36
CA LYS A 155 6.51 -24.43 7.34
C LYS A 155 7.41 -23.98 6.20
N THR A 156 7.22 -22.77 5.71
CA THR A 156 8.03 -22.23 4.62
C THR A 156 9.51 -22.17 5.01
N LEU A 157 9.85 -21.64 6.19
CA LEU A 157 11.23 -21.60 6.67
C LEU A 157 11.83 -23.01 6.81
N LEU A 158 11.09 -23.95 7.39
CA LEU A 158 11.56 -25.35 7.55
C LEU A 158 11.81 -26.03 6.21
N VAL A 159 10.94 -25.84 5.23
CA VAL A 159 11.11 -26.39 3.87
C VAL A 159 12.37 -25.85 3.19
N HIS A 160 12.75 -24.60 3.50
CA HIS A 160 13.94 -23.97 2.93
C HIS A 160 15.21 -24.21 3.77
N GLY A 161 15.16 -25.08 4.78
CA GLY A 161 16.35 -25.50 5.54
C GLY A 161 16.58 -24.77 6.86
N ALA A 162 15.58 -24.06 7.37
CA ALA A 162 15.67 -23.51 8.73
C ALA A 162 15.73 -24.65 9.75
N GLU A 163 16.67 -24.54 10.69
CA GLU A 163 16.99 -25.59 11.65
C GLU A 163 16.26 -25.36 12.99
N PRO A 164 15.33 -26.25 13.39
CA PRO A 164 14.56 -26.08 14.63
C PRO A 164 15.41 -26.08 15.90
N HIS A 165 16.57 -26.73 15.86
CA HIS A 165 17.44 -26.89 17.03
C HIS A 165 18.26 -25.64 17.35
N LEU A 166 18.25 -24.63 16.46
CA LEU A 166 18.88 -23.33 16.70
C LEU A 166 17.99 -22.39 17.52
N ILE A 167 16.73 -22.76 17.77
CA ILE A 167 15.83 -22.00 18.63
C ILE A 167 16.33 -22.15 20.09
N PRO A 168 16.69 -21.03 20.77
CA PRO A 168 17.22 -21.06 22.13
C PRO A 168 16.17 -21.37 23.20
#